data_AF-A0A1Y4RYK0-F1
#
_entry.id   AF-A0A1Y4RYK0-F1
#
_cell.length_a   1.000
_cell.length_b   1.000
_cell.length_c   1.000
_cell.angle_alpha   90.00
_cell.angle_beta   90.00
_cell.angle_gamma   90.00
#
_symmetry.space_group_name_H-M   'P 1'
#
loop_
_entity.id
_entity.type
_entity.pdbx_description
1 polymer ?
#
loop_
_entity_poly.entity_id
_entity_poly.type
_entity_poly.pdbx_seq_one_letter_code
_entity_poly.pdbx_strand_id
1 'polypeptide(L)'
;MGKLPHLPESELDIMLAVWAMEGPVTAPAILDQLERPLTASALHSYLKRLEEKGYLRCEKAGKVNQYLPLVTREAYQRQESRSVLGKLYQGSLRHFTAALYDGGSLDRQEVEELRAYLDELDKRGDM
;
A
#
# COMPACT_ATOMS: atom_id res chain seq x y z
N MET A 1 4.54 13.23 -13.33
CA MET A 1 3.59 12.16 -12.95
C MET A 1 2.51 12.79 -12.10
N GLY A 2 1.24 12.59 -12.45
CA GLY A 2 0.11 13.10 -11.66
C GLY A 2 0.00 12.40 -10.31
N LYS A 3 -0.77 13.00 -9.39
CA LYS A 3 -1.09 12.38 -8.09
C LYS A 3 -1.84 11.06 -8.32
N LEU A 4 -1.34 9.96 -7.74
CA LEU A 4 -2.01 8.66 -7.78
C LEU A 4 -3.36 8.75 -7.04
N PRO A 5 -4.46 8.19 -7.59
CA PRO A 5 -5.77 8.21 -6.93
C PRO A 5 -5.73 7.44 -5.61
N HIS A 6 -6.35 7.96 -4.55
CA HIS A 6 -6.43 7.23 -3.28
C HIS A 6 -7.15 5.88 -3.44
N LEU A 7 -6.64 4.86 -2.77
CA LEU A 7 -7.28 3.54 -2.65
C LEU A 7 -8.02 3.47 -1.31
N PRO A 8 -9.36 3.37 -1.30
CA PRO A 8 -10.10 2.95 -0.13
C PRO A 8 -9.58 1.61 0.39
N GLU A 9 -9.77 1.35 1.68
CA GLU A 9 -9.32 0.12 2.36
C GLU A 9 -9.60 -1.15 1.55
N SER A 10 -10.83 -1.28 1.02
CA SER A 10 -11.22 -2.45 0.25
C SER A 10 -10.45 -2.64 -1.07
N GLU A 11 -10.02 -1.56 -1.72
CA GLU A 11 -9.16 -1.61 -2.91
C GLU A 11 -7.69 -1.78 -2.53
N LEU A 12 -7.27 -1.20 -1.41
CA LEU A 12 -5.92 -1.35 -0.88
C LEU A 12 -5.62 -2.81 -0.53
N ASP A 13 -6.55 -3.53 0.12
CA ASP A 13 -6.37 -4.96 0.43
C ASP A 13 -6.08 -5.79 -0.81
N ILE A 14 -6.78 -5.49 -1.91
CA ILE A 14 -6.59 -6.18 -3.19
C ILE A 14 -5.22 -5.85 -3.77
N MET A 15 -4.80 -4.57 -3.74
CA MET A 15 -3.47 -4.19 -4.21
C MET A 15 -2.35 -4.75 -3.32
N LEU A 16 -2.56 -4.89 -2.01
CA LEU A 16 -1.62 -5.55 -1.10
C LEU A 16 -1.46 -7.03 -1.47
N ALA A 17 -2.56 -7.74 -1.75
CA ALA A 17 -2.51 -9.10 -2.26
C ALA A 17 -1.78 -9.18 -3.61
N VAL A 18 -2.08 -8.28 -4.56
CA VAL A 18 -1.39 -8.21 -5.86
C VAL A 18 0.11 -7.98 -5.70
N TRP A 19 0.52 -7.02 -4.87
CA TRP A 19 1.93 -6.67 -4.63
C TRP A 19 2.70 -7.73 -3.84
N ALA A 20 2.01 -8.59 -3.09
CA ALA A 20 2.64 -9.71 -2.38
C ALA A 20 3.06 -10.85 -3.32
N MET A 21 2.51 -10.89 -4.53
CA MET A 21 2.83 -11.88 -5.55
C MET A 21 3.78 -11.30 -6.60
N GLU A 22 4.67 -12.14 -7.13
CA GLU A 22 5.58 -11.76 -8.21
C GLU A 22 4.92 -11.95 -9.59
N GLY A 23 5.03 -10.95 -10.46
CA GLY A 23 4.57 -11.02 -11.85
C GLY A 23 3.05 -10.86 -12.05
N PRO A 24 2.53 -11.27 -13.22
CA PRO A 24 1.10 -11.18 -13.53
C PRO A 24 0.26 -12.12 -12.64
N VAL A 25 -0.81 -11.60 -12.04
CA VAL A 25 -1.66 -12.36 -11.10
C VAL A 25 -3.05 -12.63 -11.66
N THR A 26 -3.71 -13.69 -11.22
CA THR A 26 -5.07 -14.05 -11.68
C THR A 26 -6.11 -13.73 -10.61
N ALA A 27 -7.37 -13.49 -11.00
CA ALA A 27 -8.44 -13.24 -10.05
C ALA A 27 -8.62 -14.37 -8.99
N PRO A 28 -8.54 -15.67 -9.34
CA PRO A 28 -8.53 -16.74 -8.35
C PRO A 28 -7.38 -16.62 -7.34
N ALA A 29 -6.14 -16.37 -7.80
CA ALA A 29 -4.99 -16.21 -6.90
C ALA A 29 -5.15 -15.01 -5.95
N ILE A 30 -5.76 -13.92 -6.42
CA ILE A 30 -6.09 -12.78 -5.57
C ILE A 30 -7.12 -13.18 -4.51
N LEU A 31 -8.18 -13.90 -4.88
CA LEU A 31 -9.19 -14.38 -3.90
C LEU A 31 -8.57 -15.25 -2.82
N ASP A 32 -7.67 -16.17 -3.20
CA ASP A 32 -7.03 -17.10 -2.27
C ASP A 32 -6.12 -16.40 -1.26
N GLN A 33 -5.59 -15.21 -1.60
CA GLN A 33 -4.70 -14.42 -0.75
C GLN A 33 -5.46 -13.47 0.20
N LEU A 34 -6.75 -13.19 -0.05
CA LEU A 34 -7.53 -12.26 0.76
C LEU A 34 -8.01 -12.94 2.05
N GLU A 35 -7.79 -12.28 3.19
CA GLU A 35 -8.27 -12.78 4.49
C GLU A 35 -9.79 -12.66 4.65
N ARG A 36 -10.44 -11.78 3.88
CA ARG A 36 -11.88 -11.57 3.91
C ARG A 36 -12.60 -12.32 2.78
N PRO A 37 -13.81 -12.85 3.01
CA PRO A 37 -14.58 -13.48 1.95
C PRO A 37 -15.03 -12.44 0.92
N LEU A 38 -14.78 -12.74 -0.36
CA LEU A 38 -15.22 -11.92 -1.48
C LEU A 38 -15.74 -12.82 -2.61
N THR A 39 -16.86 -12.44 -3.24
CA THR A 39 -17.33 -13.17 -4.42
C THR A 39 -16.49 -12.81 -5.64
N ALA A 40 -16.37 -13.71 -6.61
CA ALA A 40 -15.66 -13.44 -7.86
C ALA A 40 -16.23 -12.21 -8.61
N SER A 41 -17.56 -12.02 -8.59
CA SER A 41 -18.21 -10.85 -9.19
C SER A 41 -17.82 -9.54 -8.51
N ALA A 42 -17.78 -9.53 -7.16
CA ALA A 42 -17.33 -8.38 -6.40
C ALA A 42 -15.85 -8.08 -6.70
N LEU A 43 -14.99 -9.10 -6.73
CA LEU A 43 -13.58 -8.94 -7.09
C LEU A 43 -13.42 -8.32 -8.48
N HIS A 44 -14.13 -8.82 -9.49
CA HIS A 44 -14.06 -8.23 -10.84
C HIS A 44 -14.45 -6.75 -10.87
N SER A 45 -15.42 -6.34 -10.06
CA SER A 45 -15.79 -4.93 -9.94
C SER A 45 -14.67 -4.09 -9.34
N TYR A 46 -13.94 -4.61 -8.34
CA TYR A 46 -12.76 -3.94 -7.78
C TYR A 46 -11.60 -3.88 -8.78
N LEU A 47 -11.30 -4.99 -9.46
CA LEU A 47 -10.22 -5.05 -10.44
C LEU A 47 -10.44 -4.09 -11.60
N LYS A 48 -11.69 -3.96 -12.06
CA LYS A 48 -12.07 -2.95 -13.07
C LYS A 48 -11.84 -1.52 -12.57
N ARG A 49 -12.23 -1.20 -11.33
CA ARG A 49 -11.96 0.14 -10.75
C ARG A 49 -10.46 0.42 -10.60
N LEU A 50 -9.68 -0.58 -10.20
CA LEU A 50 -8.22 -0.46 -10.08
C LEU A 50 -7.56 -0.26 -11.44
N GLU A 51 -8.06 -0.91 -12.48
CA GLU A 51 -7.65 -0.67 -13.87
C GLU A 51 -8.02 0.74 -14.35
N GLU A 52 -9.26 1.20 -14.10
CA GLU A 52 -9.72 2.56 -14.42
C GLU A 52 -8.90 3.65 -13.69
N LYS A 53 -8.44 3.36 -12.47
CA LYS A 53 -7.53 4.23 -11.69
C LYS A 53 -6.07 4.16 -12.15
N GLY A 54 -5.73 3.24 -13.07
CA GLY A 54 -4.38 3.05 -13.59
C GLY A 54 -3.43 2.30 -12.66
N TYR A 55 -3.94 1.55 -11.67
CA TYR A 55 -3.12 0.71 -10.79
C TYR A 55 -2.80 -0.64 -11.41
N LEU A 56 -3.72 -1.18 -12.21
CA LEU A 56 -3.60 -2.48 -12.85
C LEU A 56 -3.77 -2.35 -14.36
N ARG A 57 -3.17 -3.28 -15.09
CA ARG A 57 -3.51 -3.57 -16.48
C ARG A 57 -4.04 -5.00 -16.57
N CYS A 58 -5.21 -5.17 -17.18
CA CYS A 58 -5.73 -6.50 -17.50
C CYS A 58 -5.16 -6.97 -18.84
N GLU A 59 -4.60 -8.16 -18.86
CA GLU A 59 -4.14 -8.85 -20.06
C GLU A 59 -4.79 -10.22 -20.18
N LYS A 60 -5.14 -10.61 -21.41
CA LYS A 60 -5.74 -11.92 -21.66
C LYS A 60 -4.64 -12.93 -21.97
N ALA A 61 -4.39 -13.85 -21.04
CA ALA A 61 -3.49 -14.98 -21.23
C ALA A 61 -4.31 -16.24 -21.55
N GLY A 62 -4.58 -16.45 -22.85
CA GLY A 62 -5.42 -17.54 -23.33
C GLY A 62 -6.88 -17.39 -22.88
N LYS A 63 -7.33 -18.25 -21.96
CA LYS A 63 -8.70 -18.22 -21.39
C LYS A 63 -8.80 -17.47 -20.06
N VAL A 64 -7.68 -17.05 -19.48
CA VAL A 64 -7.63 -16.45 -18.14
C VAL A 64 -7.15 -15.00 -18.24
N ASN A 65 -7.78 -14.12 -17.48
CA ASN A 65 -7.30 -12.74 -17.33
C ASN A 65 -6.19 -12.71 -16.28
N GLN A 66 -5.10 -12.02 -16.62
CA GLN A 66 -4.00 -11.70 -15.74
C GLN A 66 -3.98 -10.19 -15.48
N TYR A 67 -3.59 -9.80 -14.28
CA TYR A 67 -3.53 -8.43 -13.83
C TYR A 67 -2.08 -8.09 -13.49
N LEU A 68 -1.58 -7.02 -14.07
CA LEU A 68 -0.21 -6.55 -13.84
C LEU A 68 -0.25 -5.22 -13.08
N PRO A 69 0.50 -5.08 -11.97
CA PRO A 69 0.61 -3.80 -11.28
C PRO A 69 1.39 -2.80 -12.14
N LEU A 70 0.75 -1.65 -12.42
CA LEU A 70 1.38 -0.50 -13.09
C LEU A 70 2.02 0.46 -12.09
N VAL A 71 1.63 0.38 -10.83
CA VAL A 71 2.15 1.17 -9.71
C VAL A 71 2.78 0.21 -8.72
N THR A 72 4.02 0.48 -8.33
CA THR A 72 4.75 -0.28 -7.30
C THR A 72 4.22 0.06 -5.91
N ARG A 73 4.31 -0.90 -4.98
CA ARG A 73 3.94 -0.69 -3.56
C ARG A 73 4.66 0.51 -2.95
N GLU A 74 5.95 0.65 -3.22
CA GLU A 74 6.81 1.70 -2.67
C GLU A 74 6.40 3.09 -3.16
N ALA A 75 6.06 3.22 -4.44
CA ALA A 75 5.57 4.48 -5.02
C ALA A 75 4.24 4.91 -4.38
N TYR A 76 3.30 3.97 -4.19
CA TYR A 76 2.04 4.25 -3.53
C TYR A 76 2.25 4.63 -2.05
N GLN A 77 3.02 3.83 -1.30
CA GLN A 77 3.34 4.11 0.11
C GLN A 77 3.96 5.50 0.27
N ARG A 78 4.96 5.86 -0.55
CA ARG A 78 5.61 7.18 -0.48
C ARG A 78 4.62 8.33 -0.66
N GLN A 79 3.69 8.19 -1.60
CA GLN A 79 2.67 9.20 -1.82
C GLN A 79 1.67 9.25 -0.66
N GLU A 80 1.18 8.08 -0.24
CA GLU A 80 0.13 7.98 0.77
C GLU A 80 0.64 8.45 2.14
N SER A 81 1.88 8.10 2.53
CA SER A 81 2.51 8.60 3.75
C SER A 81 2.59 10.13 3.78
N ARG A 82 2.94 10.77 2.65
CA ARG A 82 2.94 12.24 2.55
C ARG A 82 1.53 12.83 2.68
N SER A 83 0.54 12.18 2.07
CA SER A 83 -0.87 12.57 2.15
C SER A 83 -1.41 12.47 3.58
N VAL A 84 -1.16 11.35 4.25
CA VAL A 84 -1.57 11.09 5.63
C VAL A 84 -0.90 12.06 6.60
N LEU A 85 0.42 12.21 6.53
CA LEU A 85 1.16 13.14 7.38
C LEU A 85 0.66 14.57 7.19
N GLY A 86 0.53 15.03 5.94
CA GLY A 86 0.09 16.40 5.65
C GLY A 86 -1.34 16.69 6.11
N LYS A 87 -2.28 15.76 5.89
CA LYS A 87 -3.71 15.99 6.17
C LYS A 87 -4.10 15.76 7.61
N LEU A 88 -3.58 14.72 8.26
CA LEU A 88 -4.03 14.30 9.60
C LEU A 88 -3.09 14.76 10.70
N TYR A 89 -1.80 14.91 10.40
CA TYR A 89 -0.75 15.19 11.40
C TYR A 89 -0.02 16.51 11.15
N GLN A 90 -0.56 17.38 10.30
CA GLN A 90 -0.02 18.71 9.98
C GLN A 90 1.43 18.66 9.48
N GLY A 91 1.81 17.56 8.81
CA GLY A 91 3.18 17.33 8.32
C GLY A 91 4.19 16.95 9.40
N SER A 92 3.77 16.77 10.65
CA SER A 92 4.66 16.49 11.78
C SER A 92 4.78 14.99 12.04
N LEU A 93 5.98 14.45 11.81
CA LEU A 93 6.31 13.08 12.20
C LEU A 93 6.17 12.89 13.72
N ARG A 94 6.50 13.91 14.52
CA ARG A 94 6.34 13.88 15.98
C ARG A 94 4.88 13.66 16.40
N HIS A 95 3.93 14.35 15.75
CA HIS A 95 2.51 14.17 16.07
C HIS A 95 2.02 12.78 15.68
N PHE A 96 2.50 12.24 14.56
CA PHE A 96 2.20 10.88 14.15
C PHE A 96 2.74 9.85 15.16
N THR A 97 4.00 9.95 15.57
CA THR A 97 4.61 9.02 16.53
C THR A 97 3.97 9.12 17.92
N ALA A 98 3.61 10.33 18.37
CA ALA A 98 2.90 10.51 19.65
C ALA A 98 1.54 9.81 19.64
N ALA A 99 0.77 9.94 18.55
CA ALA A 99 -0.52 9.27 18.42
C ALA A 99 -0.42 7.74 18.44
N LEU A 100 0.65 7.16 17.89
CA LEU A 100 0.89 5.72 17.92
C LEU A 100 1.33 5.23 19.30
N TYR A 101 2.20 5.98 19.97
CA TYR A 101 2.68 5.64 21.32
C TYR A 101 1.55 5.72 22.36
N ASP A 102 0.79 6.83 22.36
CA ASP A 102 -0.34 7.01 23.27
C ASP A 102 -1.46 5.98 23.02
N GLY A 103 -1.59 5.51 21.78
CA GLY A 103 -2.52 4.45 21.39
C GLY A 103 -2.06 3.03 21.73
N GLY A 104 -0.83 2.85 22.24
CA GLY A 104 -0.25 1.54 22.56
C GLY A 104 0.20 0.72 21.34
N SER A 105 0.25 1.34 20.16
CA SER A 105 0.67 0.70 18.90
C SER A 105 2.18 0.81 18.66
N LEU A 106 2.93 1.43 19.57
CA LEU A 106 4.37 1.62 19.48
C LEU A 106 5.00 1.18 20.80
N ASP A 107 5.68 0.04 20.78
CA ASP A 107 6.35 -0.49 21.96
C ASP A 107 7.77 0.08 22.13
N ARG A 108 8.43 -0.27 23.23
CA ARG A 108 9.77 0.23 23.53
C ARG A 108 10.81 -0.23 22.50
N GLN A 109 10.69 -1.44 21.98
CA GLN A 109 11.61 -1.98 20.98
C GLN A 109 11.47 -1.20 19.67
N GLU A 110 10.23 -0.95 19.22
CA GLU A 110 9.95 -0.14 18.03
C GLU A 110 10.47 1.30 18.16
N VAL A 111 10.40 1.89 19.37
CA VAL A 111 11.00 3.21 19.66
C VAL A 111 12.53 3.17 19.53
N GLU A 112 13.17 2.12 20.04
CA GLU A 112 14.63 1.96 19.98
C GLU A 112 15.11 1.71 18.54
N GLU A 113 14.39 0.90 17.76
CA GLU A 113 14.64 0.68 16.33
C GLU A 113 14.49 1.97 15.53
N LEU A 114 13.42 2.75 15.78
CA LEU A 114 13.22 4.04 15.12
C LEU A 114 14.35 5.03 15.46
N ARG A 115 14.80 5.07 16.72
CA ARG A 115 15.93 5.93 17.13
C ARG A 115 17.21 5.56 16.39
N ALA A 116 17.54 4.27 16.33
CA ALA A 116 18.74 3.80 15.63
C ALA A 116 18.70 4.16 14.14
N TYR A 117 17.53 4.04 13.50
CA TYR A 117 17.34 4.40 12.11
C TYR A 117 17.49 5.92 11.86
N LEU A 118 16.95 6.76 12.75
CA LEU A 118 17.13 8.21 12.66
C LEU A 118 18.60 8.62 12.80
N ASP A 119 19.33 8.02 13.75
CA ASP A 119 20.76 8.27 13.94
C ASP A 119 21.59 7.84 12.70
N GLU A 120 21.17 6.79 11.97
CA GLU A 120 21.79 6.38 10.71
C GLU A 120 21.53 7.40 9.59
N LEU A 121 20.31 7.92 9.49
CA LEU A 121 19.95 8.91 8.48
C LEU A 121 20.70 10.22 8.67
N ASP A 122 20.84 10.70 9.90
CA ASP A 122 21.60 11.92 10.21
C ASP A 122 23.07 11.77 9.77
N LYS A 123 23.71 10.64 10.09
CA LYS A 123 25.09 10.34 9.66
C LYS A 123 25.25 10.27 8.13
N ARG A 124 24.22 9.84 7.41
CA ARG A 124 24.21 9.80 5.94
C ARG A 124 23.93 11.16 5.30
N GLY A 125 23.26 12.07 6.00
CA GLY A 125 23.01 13.43 5.56
C GLY A 125 24.18 14.39 5.80
N ASP A 126 25.04 14.07 6.77
CA ASP A 126 26.28 14.79 7.09
C ASP A 126 27.49 14.39 6.21
N MET A 127 27.31 13.44 5.28
CA MET A 127 28.28 13.00 4.27
C MET A 127 27.93 13.54 2.88
#